data_AF-A0A728Y702-F1
#
_entry.id   AF-A0A728Y702-F1
#
_cell.length_a   1.000
_cell.length_b   1.000
_cell.length_c   1.000
_cell.angle_alpha   90.00
_cell.angle_beta   90.00
_cell.angle_gamma   90.00
#
_symmetry.space_group_name_H-M   'P 1'
#
loop_
_entity.id
_entity.type
_entity.pdbx_description
1 polymer ?
#
loop_
_entity_poly.entity_id
_entity_poly.type
_entity_poly.pdbx_seq_one_letter_code
_entity_poly.pdbx_strand_id
1 'polypeptide(L)' 'MFHCPLCQHAAHARTSRYITDTTKERYHQCQNVNCSATFITYESVQRYIVKPGEVHAVRPHPLPS' A
#
# COMPACT_ATOMS: atom_id res chain seq x y z
N MET A 1 -1.91 7.80 3.92
CA MET A 1 -1.46 9.13 3.46
C MET A 1 -0.08 9.37 4.03
N PHE A 2 0.91 9.75 3.23
CA PHE A 2 2.26 10.05 3.72
C PHE A 2 2.34 11.55 4.02
N HIS A 3 3.07 11.97 5.05
CA HIS A 3 3.25 13.40 5.32
C HIS A 3 4.42 13.92 4.48
N CYS A 4 4.25 15.08 3.85
CA CYS A 4 5.30 15.70 3.06
C CYS A 4 6.49 16.02 3.97
N PRO A 5 7.72 15.57 3.64
CA PRO A 5 8.88 15.79 4.49
C PRO A 5 9.24 17.28 4.64
N LEU A 6 8.85 18.12 3.67
CA LEU A 6 9.16 19.55 3.67
C LEU A 6 8.20 20.38 4.53
N CYS A 7 6.89 20.18 4.38
CA CYS A 7 5.88 21.04 4.99
C CYS A 7 4.89 20.31 5.90
N GLN A 8 5.10 19.01 6.13
CA GLN A 8 4.29 18.13 6.99
C GLN A 8 2.79 18.05 6.63
N HIS A 9 2.39 18.61 5.48
CA HIS A 9 1.03 18.46 4.98
C HIS A 9 0.84 17.08 4.34
N ALA A 10 -0.41 16.65 4.28
CA ALA A 10 -0.80 15.41 3.65
C ALA A 10 -0.33 15.33 2.19
N ALA A 11 0.31 14.21 1.83
CA ALA A 11 0.71 13.88 0.48
C ALA A 11 0.02 12.59 0.00
N HIS A 12 -0.67 12.70 -1.14
CA HIS A 12 -1.42 11.60 -1.74
C HIS A 12 -0.55 10.80 -2.68
N ALA A 13 -0.70 9.47 -2.66
CA ALA A 13 -0.11 8.62 -3.68
C ALA A 13 -0.86 8.79 -5.01
N ARG A 14 -0.12 9.00 -6.11
CA ARG A 14 -0.69 9.14 -7.46
C ARG A 14 -0.54 7.88 -8.28
N THR A 15 0.64 7.29 -8.25
CA THR A 15 0.97 6.06 -8.96
C THR A 15 1.87 5.20 -8.09
N SER A 16 1.97 3.93 -8.44
CA SER A 16 2.84 3.01 -7.73
C SER A 16 3.29 1.88 -8.64
N ARG A 17 4.50 1.38 -8.42
CA ARG A 17 5.03 0.20 -9.09
C ARG A 17 5.65 -0.76 -8.08
N TYR A 18 5.54 -2.05 -8.33
CA TYR A 18 6.27 -3.06 -7.57
C TYR A 18 7.69 -3.16 -8.12
N ILE A 19 8.67 -3.10 -7.22
CA ILE A 19 10.09 -3.34 -7.56
C ILE A 19 10.44 -4.79 -7.25
N THR A 20 9.88 -5.32 -6.16
CA THR A 20 9.94 -6.72 -5.78
C THR A 20 8.57 -7.18 -5.28
N ASP A 21 8.40 -8.48 -5.03
CA ASP A 21 7.15 -9.02 -4.45
C ASP A 21 6.80 -8.41 -3.09
N THR A 22 7.80 -7.91 -2.37
CA THR A 22 7.64 -7.35 -1.02
C THR A 22 7.76 -5.83 -0.97
N THR A 23 8.30 -5.18 -2.01
CA THR A 23 8.62 -3.75 -2.00
C THR A 23 7.93 -3.01 -3.15
N LYS A 24 7.16 -1.98 -2.78
CA LYS A 24 6.37 -1.15 -3.66
C LYS A 24 6.86 0.29 -3.61
N GLU A 25 7.24 0.83 -4.75
CA GLU A 25 7.51 2.25 -4.93
C GLU A 25 6.19 3.02 -5.11
N ARG A 26 6.06 4.15 -4.44
CA ARG A 26 4.88 5.03 -4.55
C ARG A 26 5.29 6.47 -4.79
N TYR A 27 4.66 7.10 -5.78
CA TYR A 27 4.81 8.52 -6.09
C TYR A 27 3.81 9.31 -5.28
N HIS A 28 4.28 10.26 -4.48
CA HIS A 28 3.47 11.13 -3.64
C HIS A 28 3.52 12.57 -4.12
N GLN A 29 2.36 13.23 -4.11
CA GLN A 29 2.23 14.66 -4.36
C GLN A 29 1.65 15.33 -3.11
N CYS A 30 2.33 16.35 -2.60
CA CYS A 30 1.83 17.17 -1.51
C CYS A 30 0.54 17.90 -1.92
N GLN A 31 -0.47 17.89 -1.05
CA GLN A 31 -1.72 18.61 -1.27
C GLN A 31 -1.61 20.12 -1.07
N ASN A 32 -0.61 20.58 -0.31
CA ASN A 32 -0.37 22.00 -0.16
C ASN A 32 0.12 22.56 -1.50
N VAL A 33 -0.72 23.34 -2.18
CA VAL A 33 -0.44 23.94 -3.50
C VAL A 33 0.81 24.81 -3.50
N ASN A 34 1.16 25.42 -2.36
CA ASN A 34 2.38 26.22 -2.23
C ASN A 34 3.64 25.35 -2.12
N CYS A 35 3.50 24.12 -1.60
CA CYS A 35 4.60 23.16 -1.52
C CYS A 35 4.72 22.41 -2.85
N SER A 36 3.62 21.82 -3.34
CA SER A 36 3.52 21.03 -4.57
C SER A 36 4.55 19.90 -4.74
N ALA A 37 5.32 19.62 -3.68
CA ALA A 37 6.44 18.70 -3.72
C ALA A 37 5.98 17.31 -4.16
N THR A 38 6.70 16.77 -5.14
CA THR A 38 6.51 15.42 -5.64
C THR A 38 7.73 14.60 -5.28
N PHE A 39 7.51 13.47 -4.61
CA PHE A 39 8.57 12.63 -4.08
C PHE A 39 8.19 11.16 -4.12
N ILE A 40 9.18 10.29 -4.04
CA ILE A 40 9.02 8.84 -4.09
C ILE A 40 9.26 8.26 -2.71
N THR A 41 8.45 7.28 -2.32
CA THR A 41 8.68 6.45 -1.12
C THR A 41 8.70 4.97 -1.49
N TYR A 42 9.39 4.17 -0.67
CA TYR A 42 9.36 2.71 -0.76
C TYR A 42 8.57 2.15 0.42
N GLU A 43 7.52 1.40 0.12
CA GLU A 43 6.74 0.66 1.10
C GLU A 43 7.08 -0.83 0.98
N SER A 44 7.69 -1.39 2.01
CA SER A 44 8.13 -2.79 2.05
C SER A 44 7.43 -3.58 3.15
N VAL A 45 7.02 -4.82 2.86
CA VAL A 45 6.56 -5.78 3.87
C VAL A 45 7.75 -6.24 4.69
N GLN A 46 7.83 -5.80 5.96
CA GLN A 46 8.95 -6.16 6.83
C GLN A 46 8.78 -7.57 7.43
N ARG A 47 7.63 -7.84 8.05
CA ARG A 47 7.31 -9.16 8.61
C ARG A 47 5.80 -9.33 8.75
N TYR A 48 5.36 -10.58 8.78
CA TYR A 48 4.01 -10.94 9.15
C TYR A 48 3.93 -11.07 10.68
N ILE A 49 2.98 -10.38 11.32
CA ILE A 49 2.68 -10.60 12.75
C ILE A 49 1.93 -11.93 12.92
N VAL A 50 1.02 -12.23 11.99
CA VAL A 50 0.32 -13.50 11.87
C VAL A 50 0.20 -13.81 10.38
N LYS A 51 0.46 -15.06 9.99
CA LYS A 51 0.08 -15.58 8.66
C LYS A 51 -1.23 -16.36 8.84
N PRO A 52 -2.20 -16.25 7.91
CA PRO A 52 -3.33 -17.16 7.93
C PRO A 52 -2.81 -18.60 7.90
N GLY A 53 -3.39 -19.46 8.75
CA GLY A 53 -3.10 -20.89 8.74
C GLY A 53 -3.52 -21.54 7.42
N GLU A 54 -3.23 -22.82 7.27
CA GLU A 54 -3.64 -23.60 6.10
C GLU A 54 -5.16 -23.49 5.91
N VAL A 55 -5.59 -22.84 4.82
CA VAL A 55 -7.01 -22.67 4.51
C VAL A 55 -7.51 -24.01 3.98
N HIS A 56 -8.10 -24.83 4.84
CA HIS A 56 -8.82 -26.02 4.40
C HIS A 56 -10.07 -25.58 3.63
N ALA A 57 -10.05 -25.78 2.31
CA ALA A 57 -11.19 -25.50 1.46
C ALA A 57 -12.41 -26.26 1.98
N VAL A 58 -13.46 -25.54 2.34
CA VAL A 58 -14.73 -26.13 2.78
C VAL A 58 -15.42 -26.72 1.55
N ARG A 59 -16.06 -27.88 1.68
CA ARG A 59 -16.82 -28.47 0.57
C ARG A 59 -17.94 -27.50 0.14
N PRO A 60 -18.16 -27.31 -1.17
CA PRO A 60 -19.29 -26.52 -1.66
C PRO A 60 -20.61 -27.02 -1.08
N HIS A 61 -21.54 -26.11 -0.76
CA HIS A 61 -22.86 -26.51 -0.31
C HIS A 61 -23.57 -27.34 -1.40
N PRO A 62 -24.25 -28.44 -1.04
CA PRO A 62 -25.02 -29.22 -2.00
C PRO A 62 -26.13 -28.35 -2.59
N LEU A 63 -26.31 -28.46 -3.92
CA LEU A 63 -27.38 -27.78 -4.63
C LEU A 63 -28.74 -28.35 -4.17
N PRO A 64 -29.79 -27.50 -4.05
CA PRO A 64 -31.14 -27.98 -3.77
C PRO A 64 -31.64 -28.87 -4.90
N SER A 65 -32.37 -29.93 -4.51
CA SER A 65 -32.95 -30.97 -5.37
C SER A 65 -34.07 -30.47 -6.27
#